data_AF-A0A0D5C415-F1
#
_entry.id   AF-A0A0D5C415-F1
#
_cell.length_a   1.000
_cell.length_b   1.000
_cell.length_c   1.000
_cell.angle_alpha   90.00
_cell.angle_beta   90.00
_cell.angle_gamma   90.00
#
_symmetry.space_group_name_H-M   'P 1'
#
loop_
_entity.id
_entity.type
_entity.pdbx_description
1 polymer ?
#
loop_
_entity_poly.entity_id
_entity_poly.type
_entity_poly.pdbx_seq_one_letter_code
_entity_poly.pdbx_strand_id
1 'polypeptide(L)' 'MVKTTKLVKQESGDYKIDISEEDISELGWSNGFVLKIDVGDDKIVVEKLSGFMGK' A
#
# COMPACT_ATOMS: atom_id res chain seq x y z
N MET A 1 8.66 10.71 -0.15
CA MET A 1 9.52 9.75 -0.89
C MET A 1 8.60 8.74 -1.54
N VAL A 2 8.83 8.37 -2.80
CA VAL A 2 7.99 7.38 -3.51
C VAL A 2 8.72 6.04 -3.50
N LYS A 3 8.06 5.00 -3.00
CA LYS A 3 8.56 3.62 -3.01
C LYS A 3 7.78 2.80 -4.04
N THR A 4 8.48 1.94 -4.77
CA THR A 4 7.87 1.05 -5.77
C THR A 4 7.98 -0.37 -5.26
N THR A 5 6.87 -1.12 -5.34
CA THR A 5 6.87 -2.54 -5.01
C THR A 5 6.13 -3.36 -6.08
N LYS A 6 6.17 -4.68 -5.94
CA LYS A 6 5.59 -5.65 -6.87
C LYS A 6 4.16 -6.01 -6.45
N LEU A 7 3.31 -6.16 -7.44
CA LEU A 7 1.99 -6.79 -7.32
C LEU A 7 2.14 -8.28 -7.63
N VAL A 8 1.81 -9.14 -6.67
CA VAL A 8 1.98 -10.60 -6.77
C VAL A 8 0.61 -11.27 -6.81
N LYS A 9 0.33 -11.99 -7.90
CA LYS A 9 -0.87 -12.82 -8.00
C LYS A 9 -0.73 -14.06 -7.12
N GLN A 10 -1.68 -14.27 -6.22
CA GLN A 10 -1.76 -15.41 -5.33
C GLN A 10 -2.42 -16.60 -6.05
N GLU A 11 -2.18 -17.82 -5.56
CA GLU A 11 -2.83 -19.03 -6.08
C GLU A 11 -4.35 -19.00 -5.92
N SER A 12 -4.86 -18.28 -4.91
CA SER A 12 -6.29 -18.04 -4.69
C SER A 12 -6.96 -17.20 -5.79
N GLY A 13 -6.17 -16.54 -6.64
CA GLY A 13 -6.65 -15.58 -7.64
C GLY A 13 -6.62 -14.13 -7.16
N ASP A 14 -6.40 -13.88 -5.86
CA ASP A 14 -6.23 -12.54 -5.30
C ASP A 14 -4.88 -11.93 -5.68
N TYR A 15 -4.75 -10.61 -5.60
CA TYR A 15 -3.49 -9.92 -5.76
C TYR A 15 -3.02 -9.35 -4.42
N LYS A 16 -1.75 -9.60 -4.08
CA LYS A 16 -1.08 -9.06 -2.90
C LYS A 16 -0.06 -8.02 -3.31
N ILE A 17 -0.09 -6.85 -2.68
CA ILE A 17 1.01 -5.86 -2.75
C ILE A 17 1.94 -6.19 -1.59
N ASP A 18 3.19 -6.54 -1.90
CA ASP A 18 4.16 -6.92 -0.87
C ASP A 18 4.99 -5.68 -0.49
N ILE A 19 4.67 -5.04 0.64
CA ILE A 19 5.40 -3.85 1.11
C ILE A 19 6.38 -4.31 2.19
N SER A 20 7.66 -4.01 2.01
CA SER A 20 8.70 -4.39 2.97
C SER A 20 8.53 -3.65 4.30
N GLU A 21 8.99 -4.24 5.40
CA GLU A 21 8.97 -3.58 6.72
C GLU A 21 9.82 -2.30 6.73
N GLU A 22 10.90 -2.27 5.95
CA GLU A 22 11.73 -1.08 5.76
C GLU A 22 10.94 0.06 5.11
N ASP A 23 10.20 -0.22 4.03
CA ASP A 23 9.35 0.78 3.37
C ASP A 23 8.21 1.24 4.28
N ILE A 24 7.61 0.34 5.06
CA ILE A 24 6.58 0.70 6.06
C ILE A 24 7.16 1.66 7.10
N SER A 25 8.36 1.38 7.61
CA SER A 25 9.05 2.21 8.60
C SER A 25 9.39 3.59 8.04
N GLU A 26 9.98 3.65 6.84
CA GLU A 26 10.34 4.91 6.19
C GLU A 26 9.13 5.77 5.81
N LEU A 27 8.02 5.14 5.41
CA LEU A 27 6.76 5.82 5.15
C LEU A 27 6.02 6.20 6.44
N GLY A 28 6.49 5.72 7.60
CA GLY A 28 5.87 5.94 8.90
C GLY A 28 4.48 5.33 9.01
N TRP A 29 4.23 4.22 8.31
CA TRP A 29 2.95 3.51 8.33
C TRP A 29 2.87 2.56 9.52
N SER A 30 1.66 2.38 10.04
CA SER A 30 1.38 1.45 11.14
C SER A 30 0.03 0.79 10.93
N ASN A 31 -0.18 -0.34 11.59
CA ASN A 31 -1.49 -0.99 11.61
C ASN A 31 -2.58 -0.01 12.07
N GLY A 32 -3.77 -0.12 11.47
CA GLY A 32 -4.89 0.78 11.70
C GLY A 32 -4.89 2.05 10.85
N PHE A 33 -3.88 2.28 9.99
CA PHE A 33 -3.97 3.34 9.00
C PHE A 33 -4.94 3.00 7.88
N VAL A 34 -5.72 4.00 7.49
CA VAL A 34 -6.53 3.92 6.27
C VAL A 34 -5.64 4.33 5.11
N LEU A 35 -5.56 3.47 4.11
CA LEU A 35 -4.81 3.73 2.87
C LEU A 35 -5.79 4.10 1.76
N LYS A 36 -5.42 5.10 0.97
CA LYS A 36 -6.06 5.44 -0.30
C LYS A 36 -5.38 4.64 -1.40
N ILE A 37 -6.19 4.03 -2.27
CA ILE A 37 -5.70 3.32 -3.46
C ILE A 37 -6.27 4.04 -4.68
N ASP A 38 -5.40 4.64 -5.48
CA ASP A 38 -5.75 5.21 -6.77
C ASP A 38 -5.25 4.29 -7.89
N VAL A 39 -6.17 3.86 -8.75
CA VAL A 39 -5.86 2.97 -9.89
C VAL A 39 -5.85 3.82 -11.15
N GLY A 40 -4.66 4.01 -11.72
CA GLY A 40 -4.46 4.60 -13.04
C GLY A 40 -4.26 3.54 -14.13
N ASP A 41 -4.15 3.98 -15.37
CA ASP A 41 -4.01 3.09 -16.53
C ASP A 41 -2.66 2.32 -16.54
N ASP A 42 -1.60 2.91 -15.98
CA ASP A 42 -0.23 2.38 -15.99
C ASP A 42 0.29 1.94 -14.62
N LYS A 43 -0.34 2.41 -13.53
CA LYS A 43 0.13 2.17 -12.16
C LYS A 43 -0.98 2.24 -11.13
N ILE A 44 -0.73 1.59 -10.00
CA ILE A 44 -1.53 1.72 -8.77
C ILE A 44 -0.71 2.55 -7.79
N VAL A 45 -1.31 3.60 -7.26
CA VAL A 45 -0.70 4.47 -6.25
C VAL A 45 -1.39 4.20 -4.91
N VAL A 46 -0.60 3.90 -3.88
CA VAL A 46 -1.09 3.69 -2.52
C VAL A 46 -0.52 4.77 -1.61
N GLU A 47 -1.39 5.52 -0.96
CA GLU A 47 -1.02 6.65 -0.10
C GLU A 47 -1.73 6.57 1.25
N LYS A 48 -1.12 7.16 2.29
CA LYS A 48 -1.79 7.30 3.58
C LYS A 48 -2.94 8.31 3.45
N LEU A 49 -4.15 7.90 3.82
CA LEU A 49 -5.27 8.83 3.90
C LEU A 49 -5.13 9.68 5.18
N SER A 50 -4.84 10.96 5.01
CA SER A 50 -4.67 11.88 6.14
C SER A 50 -6.01 12.19 6.81
N GLY A 51 -6.04 12.20 8.14
CA GLY A 51 -7.23 12.52 8.94
C GLY A 51 -8.15 11.33 9.24
N PHE A 52 -7.79 10.12 8.81
CA PHE A 52 -8.55 8.90 9.07
C PHE A 52 -7.67 7.84 9.73
N MET A 53 -8.04 7.40 10.93
CA MET A 53 -7.54 6.18 11.57
C MET A 53 -8.66 5.15 11.52
N GLY A 54 -8.35 3.94 11.03
CA GLY A 54 -9.25 2.79 11.09
C GLY A 54 -9.50 2.44 12.55
N LYS A 55 -10.76 2.12 12.88
CA LYS A 55 -11.16 1.64 14.21
C LYS A 55 -10.66 0.24 14.49
#